data_AF-A0A5P2B607-F1
#
_entry.id   AF-A0A5P2B607-F1
#
_cell.length_a   1.000
_cell.length_b   1.000
_cell.length_c   1.000
_cell.angle_alpha   90.00
_cell.angle_beta   90.00
_cell.angle_gamma   90.00
#
_symmetry.space_group_name_H-M   'P 1'
#
loop_
_entity.id
_entity.type
_entity.pdbx_description
1 polymer ?
#
loop_
_entity_poly.entity_id
_entity_poly.type
_entity_poly.pdbx_seq_one_letter_code
_entity_poly.pdbx_strand_id
1 'polypeptide(L)'
;MPIHLKPPAHNPKGPDGQGWNRISLGSLAGDQCALRPRDYSHLLESQNTMRAHYGGYGPCTSNGDCTNCPLFQAAPRRLQAFDDRVLVRVNERDGEPYLMNREEDGWGSLAWRWTWQDLARLDGWTVGRRYSDEHSDGFWLERATPAP
;
A
#
# COMPACT_ATOMS: atom_id res chain seq x y z
N MET A 1 9.07 -5.00 11.59
CA MET A 1 9.90 -3.98 10.92
C MET A 1 9.24 -2.63 11.21
N PRO A 2 9.82 -1.73 12.04
CA PRO A 2 9.07 -0.61 12.60
C PRO A 2 8.72 0.42 11.53
N ILE A 3 7.57 1.03 11.77
CA ILE A 3 6.58 1.45 10.78
C ILE A 3 6.41 2.98 10.80
N HIS A 4 7.00 3.62 11.81
CA HIS A 4 6.79 5.02 12.12
C HIS A 4 7.65 5.90 11.24
N LEU A 5 7.01 6.68 10.38
CA LEU A 5 7.67 7.59 9.44
C LEU A 5 7.41 9.02 9.89
N LYS A 6 8.45 9.66 10.44
CA LYS A 6 8.36 11.06 10.83
C LYS A 6 8.34 11.96 9.58
N PRO A 7 7.65 13.11 9.63
CA PRO A 7 7.76 14.10 8.59
C PRO A 7 9.22 14.51 8.39
N PRO A 8 9.65 14.76 7.14
CA PRO A 8 10.99 15.29 6.91
C PRO A 8 11.15 16.62 7.63
N ALA A 9 12.33 16.83 8.22
CA ALA A 9 12.65 18.10 8.85
C ALA A 9 12.64 19.23 7.81
N HIS A 10 12.17 20.40 8.23
CA HIS A 10 12.30 21.62 7.45
C HIS A 10 13.78 21.86 7.08
N ASN A 11 14.07 22.09 5.80
CA ASN A 11 15.42 22.36 5.34
C ASN A 11 15.45 23.64 4.50
N PRO A 12 15.83 24.79 5.07
CA PRO A 12 15.82 26.10 4.39
C PRO A 12 16.79 26.20 3.21
N LYS A 13 17.61 25.17 2.93
CA LYS A 13 18.50 25.11 1.77
C LYS A 13 17.82 24.57 0.50
N GLY A 14 16.49 24.45 0.50
CA GLY A 14 15.72 24.08 -0.69
C GLY A 14 15.85 25.10 -1.83
N PRO A 15 15.52 24.72 -3.09
CA PRO A 15 15.65 25.60 -4.25
C PRO A 15 14.85 26.91 -4.13
N ASP A 16 13.80 26.89 -3.32
CA ASP A 16 12.91 28.00 -3.04
C ASP A 16 13.40 28.92 -1.91
N GLY A 17 14.47 28.55 -1.19
CA GLY A 17 15.01 29.29 -0.04
C GLY A 17 14.09 29.35 1.19
N GLN A 18 12.88 28.78 1.09
CA GLN A 18 11.88 28.76 2.14
C GLN A 18 11.85 27.39 2.85
N GLY A 19 12.53 26.40 2.29
CA GLY A 19 12.72 25.08 2.87
C GLY A 19 11.50 24.18 2.85
N TRP A 20 10.51 24.52 2.02
CA TRP A 20 9.30 23.77 1.81
C TRP A 20 9.33 23.11 0.43
N ASN A 21 9.77 21.85 0.36
CA ASN A 21 9.55 21.07 -0.86
C ASN A 21 8.12 20.48 -0.88
N ARG A 22 7.64 20.02 -2.04
CA ARG A 22 6.29 19.42 -2.19
C ARG A 22 6.01 18.28 -1.19
N ILE A 23 7.06 17.57 -0.77
CA ILE A 23 7.01 16.52 0.28
C ILE A 23 6.78 17.15 1.67
N SER A 24 7.35 18.32 1.95
CA SER A 24 7.15 19.08 3.19
C SER A 24 5.73 19.65 3.32
N LEU A 25 4.99 19.87 2.23
CA LEU A 25 3.56 20.25 2.35
C LEU A 25 2.70 19.07 2.85
N GLY A 26 3.05 17.85 2.46
CA GLY A 26 2.44 16.63 3.00
C GLY A 26 2.74 16.40 4.49
N SER A 27 3.84 17.00 4.98
CA SER A 27 4.31 16.88 6.38
C SER A 27 3.33 17.42 7.43
N LEU A 28 2.44 18.32 7.01
CA LEU A 28 1.37 18.87 7.86
C LEU A 28 0.36 17.80 8.30
N ALA A 29 0.34 16.64 7.63
CA ALA A 29 -0.50 15.50 7.99
C ALA A 29 0.04 14.70 9.19
N GLY A 30 1.19 15.09 9.74
CA GLY A 30 1.83 14.44 10.89
C GLY A 30 2.58 13.16 10.52
N ASP A 31 2.87 12.35 11.54
CA ASP A 31 3.59 11.10 11.40
C ASP A 31 2.80 10.07 10.58
N GLN A 32 3.51 9.29 9.78
CA GLN A 32 2.97 8.27 8.89
C GLN A 32 3.31 6.85 9.36
N CYS A 33 2.64 5.87 8.76
CA CYS A 33 2.72 4.46 9.10
C CYS A 33 3.01 3.61 7.84
N ALA A 34 4.21 3.04 7.73
CA ALA A 34 4.63 2.20 6.60
C ALA A 34 3.72 0.97 6.33
N LEU A 35 2.92 0.53 7.31
CA LEU A 35 1.90 -0.53 7.14
C LEU A 35 0.55 -0.01 6.65
N ARG A 36 0.47 1.29 6.34
CA ARG A 36 -0.71 1.93 5.78
C ARG A 36 -0.41 2.48 4.40
N PRO A 37 0.00 1.66 3.42
CA PRO A 37 0.16 2.16 2.07
C PRO A 37 -1.18 2.75 1.58
N ARG A 38 -1.08 3.71 0.66
CA ARG A 38 -2.24 4.32 -0.01
C ARG A 38 -2.24 4.13 -1.52
N ASP A 39 -1.20 3.50 -2.04
CA ASP A 39 -1.04 3.21 -3.45
C ASP A 39 -0.13 1.98 -3.65
N TYR A 40 -0.02 1.54 -4.90
CA TYR A 40 0.76 0.37 -5.29
C TYR A 40 2.25 0.49 -4.96
N SER A 41 2.88 1.65 -5.19
CA SER A 41 4.31 1.84 -4.97
C SER A 41 4.65 1.69 -3.48
N HIS A 42 3.84 2.29 -2.62
CA HIS A 42 4.01 2.19 -1.18
C HIS A 42 3.55 0.83 -0.64
N LEU A 43 2.64 0.14 -1.33
CA LEU A 43 2.32 -1.27 -1.01
C LEU A 43 3.55 -2.15 -1.21
N LEU A 44 4.28 -2.00 -2.32
CA LEU A 44 5.53 -2.74 -2.54
C LEU A 44 6.58 -2.42 -1.47
N GLU A 45 6.77 -1.14 -1.13
CA GLU A 45 7.67 -0.74 -0.05
C GLU A 45 7.23 -1.29 1.31
N SER A 46 5.92 -1.39 1.57
CA SER A 46 5.40 -1.93 2.83
C SER A 46 5.74 -3.41 3.05
N GLN A 47 5.99 -4.17 1.96
CA GLN A 47 6.47 -5.55 2.04
C GLN A 47 7.90 -5.64 2.61
N ASN A 48 8.69 -4.57 2.48
CA ASN A 48 10.02 -4.45 3.06
C ASN A 48 10.25 -3.02 3.56
N THR A 49 9.81 -2.75 4.80
CA THR A 49 9.77 -1.40 5.36
C THR A 49 11.15 -0.75 5.52
N MET A 50 12.27 -1.46 5.30
CA MET A 50 13.60 -0.83 5.23
C MET A 50 13.71 0.19 4.08
N ARG A 51 12.83 0.11 3.09
CA ARG A 51 12.77 1.03 1.93
C ARG A 51 11.68 2.10 2.05
N ALA A 52 10.92 2.10 3.14
CA ALA A 52 9.77 3.00 3.27
C ALA A 52 10.20 4.44 3.55
N HIS A 53 9.65 5.39 2.79
CA HIS A 53 9.91 6.82 2.94
C HIS A 53 8.63 7.64 3.17
N TYR A 54 8.74 8.79 3.84
CA TYR A 54 7.59 9.67 4.08
C TYR A 54 6.95 10.15 2.77
N GLY A 55 5.63 10.03 2.62
CA GLY A 55 4.90 10.63 1.49
C GLY A 55 3.62 9.93 1.05
N GLY A 56 3.58 8.60 0.98
CA GLY A 56 2.42 7.85 0.44
C GLY A 56 1.79 6.86 1.42
N TYR A 57 1.90 7.14 2.71
CA TYR A 57 1.34 6.31 3.75
C TYR A 57 0.24 7.04 4.54
N GLY A 58 -0.64 6.27 5.16
CA GLY A 58 -1.66 6.74 6.09
C GLY A 58 -1.07 7.20 7.42
N PRO A 59 -1.85 7.94 8.22
CA PRO A 59 -1.37 8.50 9.49
C PRO A 59 -1.01 7.40 10.48
N CYS A 60 0.00 7.67 11.31
CA CYS A 60 0.32 6.85 12.47
C CYS A 60 -0.78 6.98 13.52
N THR A 61 -1.32 5.85 13.99
CA THR A 61 -2.42 5.83 14.97
C THR A 61 -1.97 5.55 16.40
N SER A 62 -0.71 5.19 16.59
CA SER A 62 -0.15 4.79 17.89
C SER A 62 0.99 5.70 18.37
N ASN A 63 1.11 6.91 17.81
CA ASN A 63 2.12 7.90 18.17
C ASN A 63 3.57 7.35 18.22
N GLY A 64 3.91 6.46 17.28
CA GLY A 64 5.21 5.80 17.22
C GLY A 64 5.35 4.51 18.03
N ASP A 65 4.38 4.14 18.88
CA ASP A 65 4.36 2.83 19.55
C ASP A 65 3.95 1.72 18.58
N CYS A 66 4.93 1.23 17.82
CA CYS A 66 4.73 0.15 16.86
C CYS A 66 4.45 -1.21 17.54
N THR A 67 4.92 -1.41 18.77
CA THR A 67 4.80 -2.68 19.50
C THR A 67 3.34 -2.97 19.84
N ASN A 68 2.60 -1.92 20.24
CA ASN A 68 1.17 -2.01 20.56
C ASN A 68 0.25 -1.53 19.43
N CYS A 69 0.79 -1.33 18.22
CA CYS A 69 0.01 -0.85 17.09
C CYS A 69 -1.00 -1.91 16.63
N PRO A 70 -2.32 -1.61 16.59
CA PRO A 70 -3.34 -2.59 16.18
C PRO A 70 -3.12 -3.15 14.77
N LEU A 71 -2.56 -2.35 13.85
CA LEU A 71 -2.26 -2.81 12.49
C LEU A 71 -1.11 -3.81 12.45
N PHE A 72 -0.11 -3.62 13.32
CA PHE A 72 1.02 -4.54 13.44
C PHE A 72 0.62 -5.84 14.14
N GLN A 73 -0.27 -5.75 15.13
CA GLN A 73 -0.78 -6.90 15.89
C GLN A 73 -1.93 -7.64 15.20
N ALA A 74 -2.57 -7.04 14.19
CA ALA A 74 -3.69 -7.65 13.50
C ALA A 74 -3.25 -8.93 12.77
N ALA A 75 -4.13 -9.94 12.82
CA ALA A 75 -3.90 -11.19 12.11
C ALA A 75 -3.69 -10.96 10.60
N PRO A 76 -2.84 -11.76 9.94
CA PRO A 76 -2.65 -11.67 8.50
C PRO A 76 -3.97 -11.86 7.75
N ARG A 77 -4.11 -11.15 6.63
CA ARG A 77 -5.27 -11.30 5.76
C ARG A 77 -5.03 -12.50 4.85
N ARG A 78 -6.02 -13.37 4.73
CA ARG A 78 -5.98 -14.53 3.82
C ARG A 78 -6.88 -14.29 2.63
N LEU A 79 -6.39 -14.66 1.45
CA LEU A 79 -7.17 -14.72 0.21
C LEU A 79 -7.26 -16.18 -0.23
N GLN A 80 -8.50 -16.66 -0.37
CA GLN A 80 -8.80 -17.94 -1.02
C GLN A 80 -9.21 -17.65 -2.45
N ALA A 81 -8.38 -18.09 -3.39
CA ALA A 81 -8.67 -18.05 -4.82
C ALA A 81 -8.27 -19.39 -5.43
N PHE A 82 -9.01 -19.80 -6.47
CA PHE A 82 -8.77 -21.07 -7.18
C PHE A 82 -7.54 -20.98 -8.07
N ASP A 83 -7.31 -19.83 -8.68
CA ASP A 83 -6.15 -19.58 -9.54
C ASP A 83 -4.90 -19.23 -8.74
N ASP A 84 -3.74 -19.35 -9.37
CA ASP A 84 -2.45 -18.96 -8.80
C ASP A 84 -2.11 -17.48 -9.03
N ARG A 85 -2.98 -16.76 -9.75
CA ARG A 85 -2.88 -15.32 -9.95
C ARG A 85 -4.26 -14.68 -9.84
N VAL A 86 -4.31 -13.48 -9.27
CA VAL A 86 -5.54 -12.68 -9.16
C VAL A 86 -5.22 -11.26 -9.58
N LEU A 87 -6.01 -10.70 -10.50
CA LEU A 87 -5.87 -9.31 -10.88
C LEU A 87 -6.49 -8.41 -9.79
N VAL A 88 -5.70 -7.45 -9.30
CA VAL A 88 -6.19 -6.35 -8.48
C VAL A 88 -6.30 -5.10 -9.34
N ARG A 89 -7.49 -4.55 -9.47
CA ARG A 89 -7.73 -3.26 -10.13
C ARG A 89 -7.82 -2.14 -9.11
N VAL A 90 -7.25 -0.98 -9.42
CA VAL A 90 -7.41 0.22 -8.60
C VAL A 90 -8.52 1.06 -9.21
N ASN A 91 -9.59 1.29 -8.46
CA ASN A 91 -10.69 2.11 -8.94
C ASN A 91 -10.28 3.59 -8.89
N GLU A 92 -10.35 4.28 -10.02
CA GLU A 92 -9.95 5.68 -10.12
C GLU A 92 -10.82 6.63 -9.27
N ARG A 93 -12.05 6.23 -8.94
CA ARG A 93 -13.00 7.07 -8.20
C ARG A 93 -12.73 7.11 -6.71
N ASP A 94 -12.39 5.97 -6.09
CA ASP A 94 -12.13 5.89 -4.66
C ASP A 94 -10.66 5.59 -4.32
N GLY A 95 -9.84 5.24 -5.32
CA GLY A 95 -8.43 4.92 -5.14
C GLY A 95 -8.19 3.57 -4.46
N GLU A 96 -9.21 2.74 -4.29
CA GLU A 96 -9.11 1.48 -3.53
C GLU A 96 -8.90 0.26 -4.45
N PRO A 97 -8.24 -0.79 -3.93
CA PRO A 97 -8.03 -2.03 -4.67
C PRO A 97 -9.29 -2.91 -4.67
N TYR A 98 -9.56 -3.49 -5.84
CA TYR A 98 -10.62 -4.47 -6.07
C TYR A 98 -10.01 -5.75 -6.61
N LEU A 99 -10.21 -6.85 -5.89
CA LEU A 99 -9.85 -8.19 -6.36
C LEU A 99 -10.86 -8.63 -7.41
N MET A 100 -10.39 -8.91 -8.61
CA MET A 100 -11.22 -9.33 -9.73
C MET A 100 -11.36 -10.84 -9.76
N ASN A 101 -12.59 -11.33 -9.93
CA ASN A 101 -12.84 -12.76 -10.13
C ASN A 101 -12.44 -13.22 -11.55
N ARG A 102 -12.70 -12.38 -12.56
CA ARG A 102 -12.31 -12.60 -13.97
C ARG A 102 -11.73 -11.31 -14.52
N GLU A 103 -10.49 -11.34 -14.99
CA GLU A 103 -9.84 -10.14 -15.53
C GLU A 103 -10.46 -9.64 -16.83
N GLU A 104 -10.94 -10.56 -17.68
CA GLU A 104 -11.41 -10.34 -19.04
C GLU A 104 -12.76 -9.62 -19.11
N ASP A 105 -13.57 -9.71 -18.06
CA ASP A 105 -14.87 -9.04 -17.98
C ASP A 105 -14.73 -7.58 -17.47
N GLY A 106 -13.50 -7.13 -17.18
CA GLY A 106 -13.23 -5.79 -16.65
C GLY A 106 -14.03 -5.49 -15.39
N TRP A 107 -14.50 -4.25 -15.23
CA TRP A 107 -15.39 -3.84 -14.12
C TRP A 107 -16.78 -4.50 -14.13
N GLY A 108 -17.12 -5.29 -15.17
CA GLY A 108 -18.33 -6.11 -15.21
C GLY A 108 -18.19 -7.42 -14.43
N SER A 109 -16.97 -7.87 -14.10
CA SER A 109 -16.73 -9.04 -13.25
C SER A 109 -17.24 -8.80 -11.83
N LEU A 110 -17.61 -9.89 -11.14
CA LEU A 110 -17.65 -9.88 -9.68
C LEU A 110 -16.28 -9.42 -9.15
N ALA A 111 -16.30 -8.42 -8.27
CA ALA A 111 -15.11 -7.86 -7.68
C ALA A 111 -15.31 -7.62 -6.19
N TRP A 112 -14.27 -7.86 -5.39
CA TRP A 112 -14.29 -7.64 -3.95
C TRP A 112 -13.38 -6.48 -3.57
N ARG A 113 -13.99 -5.42 -3.03
CA ARG A 113 -13.28 -4.26 -2.51
C ARG A 113 -12.45 -4.64 -1.29
N TRP A 114 -11.17 -4.32 -1.35
CA TRP A 114 -10.23 -4.47 -0.24
C TRP A 114 -9.65 -3.10 0.11
N THR A 115 -8.98 -3.01 1.26
CA THR A 115 -8.16 -1.84 1.56
C THR A 115 -6.69 -2.12 1.21
N TRP A 116 -5.93 -1.06 0.98
CA TRP A 116 -4.47 -1.17 0.87
C TRP A 116 -3.81 -1.81 2.11
N GLN A 117 -4.39 -1.65 3.30
CA GLN A 117 -3.90 -2.28 4.54
C GLN A 117 -4.23 -3.78 4.61
N ASP A 118 -5.29 -4.23 3.95
CA ASP A 118 -5.58 -5.66 3.82
C ASP A 118 -4.55 -6.33 2.92
N LEU A 119 -4.17 -5.67 1.82
CA LEU A 119 -3.11 -6.14 0.92
C LEU A 119 -1.72 -6.10 1.57
N ALA A 120 -1.42 -5.06 2.37
CA ALA A 120 -0.14 -4.96 3.08
C ALA A 120 0.08 -6.09 4.10
N ARG A 121 -1.00 -6.69 4.59
CA ARG A 121 -0.99 -7.81 5.56
C ARG A 121 -1.37 -9.14 4.92
N LEU A 122 -1.41 -9.19 3.58
CA LEU A 122 -1.79 -10.39 2.86
C LEU A 122 -0.73 -11.48 3.05
N ASP A 123 -1.18 -12.68 3.40
CA ASP A 123 -0.34 -13.85 3.61
C ASP A 123 -0.59 -14.92 2.55
N GLY A 124 0.48 -15.62 2.15
CA GLY A 124 0.45 -16.65 1.11
C GLY A 124 0.39 -16.13 -0.34
N TRP A 125 0.54 -14.81 -0.53
CA TRP A 125 0.55 -14.17 -1.85
C TRP A 125 1.64 -13.11 -1.94
N THR A 126 2.19 -12.93 -3.12
CA THR A 126 3.18 -11.92 -3.47
C THR A 126 2.54 -10.83 -4.31
N VAL A 127 2.87 -9.56 -4.03
CA VAL A 127 2.50 -8.43 -4.88
C VAL A 127 3.39 -8.47 -6.14
N GLY A 128 2.79 -8.84 -7.26
CA GLY A 128 3.43 -9.00 -8.55
C GLY A 128 3.51 -7.71 -9.34
N ARG A 129 3.61 -7.83 -10.67
CA ARG A 129 3.84 -6.70 -11.57
C ARG A 129 2.59 -5.81 -11.72
N ARG A 130 2.85 -4.52 -11.93
CA ARG A 130 1.82 -3.56 -12.37
C ARG A 130 1.25 -3.99 -13.71
N TYR A 131 -0.04 -3.78 -13.87
CA TYR A 131 -0.83 -4.12 -15.04
C TYR A 131 -1.74 -2.94 -15.37
N SER A 132 -2.02 -2.70 -16.64
CA SER A 132 -2.90 -1.63 -17.10
C SER A 132 -3.52 -2.05 -18.42
N ASP A 133 -4.82 -1.83 -18.56
CA ASP A 133 -5.59 -2.11 -19.77
C ASP A 133 -6.68 -1.05 -19.97
N GLU A 134 -7.61 -1.28 -20.91
CA GLU A 134 -8.69 -0.35 -21.22
C GLU A 134 -9.67 -0.10 -20.06
N HIS A 135 -9.67 -0.95 -19.03
CA HIS A 135 -10.63 -0.83 -17.92
C HIS A 135 -10.07 -0.04 -16.74
N SER A 136 -8.80 -0.25 -16.38
CA SER A 136 -8.11 0.51 -15.33
C SER A 136 -6.66 0.05 -15.13
N ASP A 137 -5.92 0.87 -14.37
CA ASP A 137 -4.69 0.46 -13.72
C ASP A 137 -4.91 -0.61 -12.64
N GLY A 138 -3.91 -1.46 -12.46
CA GLY A 138 -3.93 -2.54 -11.50
C GLY A 138 -2.57 -3.21 -11.32
N PHE A 139 -2.57 -4.38 -10.72
CA PHE A 139 -1.40 -5.23 -10.54
C PHE A 139 -1.83 -6.66 -10.24
N TRP A 140 -0.93 -7.60 -10.48
CA TRP A 140 -1.17 -9.00 -10.18
C TRP A 140 -0.82 -9.33 -8.73
N LEU A 141 -1.64 -10.15 -8.09
CA LEU A 141 -1.22 -10.96 -6.95
C LEU A 141 -0.88 -12.34 -7.48
N GLU A 142 0.24 -12.89 -7.02
CA GLU A 142 0.73 -14.20 -7.42
C GLU A 142 0.85 -15.07 -6.17
N ARG A 143 0.41 -16.33 -6.22
CA ARG A 143 0.51 -17.23 -5.07
C ARG A 143 1.97 -17.34 -4.66
N ALA A 144 2.26 -17.12 -3.38
CA ALA A 144 3.62 -17.22 -2.89
C ALA A 144 4.07 -18.69 -3.00
N THR A 145 5.15 -18.94 -3.73
CA THR A 145 5.79 -20.26 -3.72
C THR A 145 6.27 -20.52 -2.29
N PRO A 146 5.91 -21.65 -1.66
CA PRO A 146 6.46 -21.99 -0.36
C PRO A 146 7.99 -22.00 -0.46
N ALA A 147 8.65 -21.29 0.45
CA ALA A 147 10.10 -21.40 0.58
C ALA A 147 10.46 -22.87 0.87
N PRO A 148 11.53 -23.41 0.25
CA PRO A 148 11.98 -24.78 0.49
C PRO A 148 12.39 -25.03 1.94
#